data_AF-A0A4U8UK11-F1
#
_entry.id   AF-A0A4U8UK11-F1
#
_cell.length_a   1.000
_cell.length_b   1.000
_cell.length_c   1.000
_cell.angle_alpha   90.00
_cell.angle_beta   90.00
_cell.angle_gamma   90.00
#
_symmetry.space_group_name_H-M   'P 1'
#
loop_
_entity.id
_entity.type
_entity.pdbx_description
1 polymer ?
#
loop_
_entity_poly.entity_id
_entity_poly.type
_entity_poly.pdbx_seq_one_letter_code
_entity_poly.pdbx_strand_id
1 'polypeptide(L)'
;MRSLRNSAIITLMTNPENNYEDMFPKGNFYRILCENFLASYKTLQTAFGLIKAEIPINEISLRPDGTINLLNLMNKLKKSLLPSQFLILIIYTGGVNVDKRLIYFGYMTAEEQIEMFRMARKMACKGDYFLLSALEIIKYQKKLDAASEVTRAVVRRAVDLDSFVTLYDIMGSLVNKNRKSLLSLFSDLPCEPSKKIGQQIRRFLELKLQKV
;
A
#
# COMPACT_ATOMS: atom_id res chain seq x y z
N MET A 1 -18.96 16.83 6.23
CA MET A 1 -19.38 17.36 4.91
C MET A 1 -18.15 17.47 4.02
N ARG A 2 -18.21 17.02 2.75
CA ARG A 2 -17.07 17.09 1.80
C ARG A 2 -16.98 18.51 1.24
N SER A 3 -15.77 19.06 1.08
CA SER A 3 -15.60 20.39 0.47
C SER A 3 -15.89 20.37 -1.03
N LEU A 4 -16.37 21.48 -1.58
CA LEU A 4 -16.62 21.64 -3.02
C LEU A 4 -15.37 21.32 -3.87
N ARG A 5 -14.19 21.77 -3.41
CA ARG A 5 -12.91 21.44 -4.04
C ARG A 5 -12.67 19.93 -4.11
N ASN A 6 -12.90 19.21 -3.02
CA ASN A 6 -12.70 17.76 -2.98
C ASN A 6 -13.67 17.04 -3.92
N SER A 7 -14.94 17.49 -3.96
CA SER A 7 -15.92 16.95 -4.90
C SER A 7 -15.49 17.20 -6.35
N ALA A 8 -15.06 18.42 -6.68
CA ALA A 8 -14.61 18.77 -8.02
C ALA A 8 -13.41 17.93 -8.48
N ILE A 9 -12.38 17.77 -7.64
CA ILE A 9 -11.20 16.94 -7.97
C ILE A 9 -11.63 15.48 -8.17
N ILE A 10 -12.42 14.91 -7.25
CA ILE A 10 -12.84 13.52 -7.37
C ILE A 10 -13.63 13.31 -8.66
N THR A 11 -14.64 14.14 -8.92
CA THR A 11 -15.46 14.06 -10.15
C THR A 11 -14.61 14.24 -11.41
N LEU A 12 -13.68 15.19 -11.41
CA LEU A 12 -12.77 15.41 -12.54
C LEU A 12 -11.95 14.15 -12.82
N MET A 13 -11.38 13.54 -11.77
CA MET A 13 -10.44 12.43 -11.88
C MET A 13 -11.08 11.06 -12.02
N THR A 14 -12.35 10.88 -11.64
CA THR A 14 -13.05 9.60 -11.80
C THR A 14 -13.87 9.51 -13.08
N ASN A 15 -13.99 10.59 -13.85
CA ASN A 15 -14.61 10.56 -15.17
C ASN A 15 -13.52 10.39 -16.25
N PRO A 16 -13.54 9.28 -17.03
CA PRO A 16 -12.52 8.99 -18.05
C PRO A 16 -12.49 9.98 -19.22
N GLU A 17 -13.54 10.79 -19.43
CA GLU A 17 -13.60 11.78 -20.50
C GLU A 17 -12.84 13.08 -20.16
N ASN A 18 -12.42 13.25 -18.91
CA ASN A 18 -11.77 14.48 -18.46
C ASN A 18 -10.25 14.42 -18.59
N ASN A 19 -9.69 15.30 -19.42
CA ASN A 19 -8.25 15.54 -19.49
C ASN A 19 -7.87 16.74 -18.62
N TYR A 20 -7.61 16.50 -17.33
CA TYR A 20 -7.19 17.57 -16.42
C TYR A 20 -5.85 18.21 -16.81
N GLU A 21 -5.00 17.48 -17.56
CA GLU A 21 -3.70 17.99 -18.03
C GLU A 21 -3.83 19.12 -19.05
N ASP A 22 -4.92 19.12 -19.82
CA ASP A 22 -5.26 20.18 -20.78
C ASP A 22 -5.82 21.41 -20.06
N MET A 23 -6.46 21.21 -18.91
CA MET A 23 -7.06 22.27 -18.10
C MET A 23 -6.05 22.98 -17.19
N PHE A 24 -5.04 22.26 -16.71
CA PHE A 24 -4.08 22.79 -15.74
C PHE A 24 -2.62 22.55 -16.16
N PRO A 25 -1.82 23.62 -16.37
CA PRO A 25 -0.42 23.48 -16.77
C PRO A 25 0.45 22.86 -15.68
N LYS A 26 1.60 22.29 -16.06
CA LYS A 26 2.58 21.72 -15.10
C LYS A 26 2.99 22.74 -14.04
N GLY A 27 3.04 22.30 -12.78
CA GLY A 27 3.32 23.16 -11.62
C GLY A 27 2.12 23.95 -11.10
N ASN A 28 0.96 23.93 -11.78
CA ASN A 28 -0.26 24.51 -11.25
C ASN A 28 -0.72 23.76 -9.98
N PHE A 29 -1.16 24.50 -8.98
CA PHE A 29 -1.66 23.94 -7.72
C PHE A 29 -2.74 22.87 -7.93
N TYR A 30 -3.73 23.12 -8.79
CA TYR A 30 -4.81 22.15 -9.05
C TYR A 30 -4.32 20.92 -9.81
N ARG A 31 -3.34 21.07 -10.71
CA ARG A 31 -2.69 19.92 -11.37
C ARG A 31 -2.00 19.03 -10.33
N ILE A 32 -1.26 19.62 -9.40
CA ILE A 32 -0.59 18.90 -8.31
C ILE A 32 -1.62 18.13 -7.46
N LEU A 33 -2.76 18.74 -7.13
CA LEU A 33 -3.81 18.04 -6.38
C LEU A 33 -4.39 16.85 -7.16
N CYS A 34 -4.58 17.00 -8.48
CA CYS A 34 -5.08 15.92 -9.34
C CYS A 34 -4.07 14.77 -9.48
N GLU A 35 -2.78 15.09 -9.65
CA GLU A 35 -1.69 14.11 -9.72
C GLU A 35 -1.57 13.34 -8.39
N ASN A 36 -1.64 14.04 -7.25
CA ASN A 36 -1.64 13.42 -5.93
C ASN A 36 -2.87 12.53 -5.69
N PHE A 37 -4.05 12.95 -6.17
CA PHE A 37 -5.24 12.12 -6.13
C PHE A 37 -5.03 10.84 -6.94
N LEU A 38 -4.63 10.94 -8.21
CA LEU A 38 -4.41 9.80 -9.10
C LEU A 38 -3.44 8.79 -8.51
N ALA A 39 -2.30 9.25 -7.99
CA ALA A 39 -1.30 8.40 -7.37
C ALA A 39 -1.92 7.59 -6.21
N SER A 40 -2.62 8.26 -5.29
CA SER A 40 -3.27 7.58 -4.15
C SER A 40 -4.47 6.73 -4.55
N TYR A 41 -5.17 7.07 -5.63
CA TYR A 41 -6.32 6.34 -6.16
C TYR A 41 -5.89 5.04 -6.87
N LYS A 42 -4.76 5.03 -7.57
CA LYS A 42 -4.20 3.83 -8.23
C LYS A 42 -3.96 2.69 -7.24
N THR A 43 -3.45 2.99 -6.05
CA THR A 43 -3.27 1.99 -4.99
C THR A 43 -4.61 1.40 -4.53
N LEU A 44 -5.65 2.23 -4.41
CA LEU A 44 -7.01 1.75 -4.13
C LEU A 44 -7.56 0.89 -5.26
N GLN A 45 -7.40 1.29 -6.53
CA GLN A 45 -7.84 0.49 -7.67
C GLN A 45 -7.22 -0.91 -7.66
N THR A 46 -5.93 -1.00 -7.34
CA THR A 46 -5.25 -2.29 -7.20
C THR A 46 -5.88 -3.13 -6.09
N ALA A 47 -6.09 -2.55 -4.91
CA ALA A 47 -6.66 -3.27 -3.77
C ALA A 47 -8.12 -3.68 -4.00
N PHE A 48 -8.96 -2.78 -4.53
CA PHE A 48 -10.37 -3.03 -4.82
C PHE A 48 -10.57 -4.03 -5.95
N GLY A 49 -9.68 -4.03 -6.95
CA GLY A 49 -9.63 -5.08 -7.98
C GLY A 49 -9.37 -6.47 -7.41
N LEU A 50 -8.55 -6.59 -6.36
CA LEU A 50 -8.27 -7.87 -5.70
C LEU A 50 -9.46 -8.40 -4.90
N ILE A 51 -10.15 -7.51 -4.17
CA ILE A 51 -11.33 -7.88 -3.38
C ILE A 51 -12.61 -7.96 -4.23
N LYS A 52 -12.52 -7.67 -5.53
CA LYS A 52 -13.64 -7.65 -6.49
C LYS A 52 -14.80 -6.78 -6.02
N ALA A 53 -14.48 -5.60 -5.51
CA ALA A 53 -15.46 -4.62 -5.05
C ALA A 53 -15.27 -3.29 -5.80
N GLU A 54 -16.35 -2.51 -5.89
CA GLU A 54 -16.28 -1.15 -6.39
C GLU A 54 -15.72 -0.20 -5.33
N ILE A 55 -14.95 0.81 -5.77
CA ILE A 55 -14.47 1.85 -4.86
C ILE A 55 -15.66 2.76 -4.51
N PRO A 56 -16.00 2.95 -3.23
CA PRO A 56 -17.09 3.83 -2.84
C PRO A 56 -16.64 5.30 -2.95
N ILE A 57 -16.76 5.86 -4.16
CA ILE A 57 -16.29 7.21 -4.50
C ILE A 57 -16.90 8.27 -3.60
N ASN A 58 -18.14 8.08 -3.15
CA ASN A 58 -18.83 8.95 -2.20
C ASN A 58 -18.18 8.98 -0.79
N GLU A 59 -17.48 7.92 -0.39
CA GLU A 59 -16.85 7.83 0.92
C GLU A 59 -15.45 8.48 0.98
N ILE A 60 -14.84 8.69 -0.19
CA ILE A 60 -13.50 9.27 -0.31
C ILE A 60 -13.46 10.67 0.31
N SER A 61 -12.33 11.02 0.91
CA SER A 61 -12.07 12.39 1.31
C SER A 61 -10.62 12.68 1.06
N LEU A 62 -10.30 13.93 0.70
CA LEU A 62 -8.94 14.31 0.39
C LEU A 62 -8.31 15.07 1.55
N ARG A 63 -7.01 14.90 1.70
CA ARG A 63 -6.15 15.75 2.52
C ARG A 63 -5.92 17.09 1.81
N PRO A 64 -5.34 18.09 2.51
CA PRO A 64 -5.05 19.40 1.90
C PRO A 64 -4.17 19.33 0.66
N ASP A 65 -3.30 18.32 0.57
CA ASP A 65 -2.40 18.05 -0.55
C ASP A 65 -3.05 17.29 -1.73
N GLY A 66 -4.34 16.95 -1.65
CA GLY A 66 -5.07 16.24 -2.70
C GLY A 66 -4.98 14.71 -2.61
N THR A 67 -4.15 14.15 -1.73
CA THR A 67 -4.09 12.70 -1.51
C THR A 67 -5.33 12.19 -0.80
N ILE A 68 -5.70 10.93 -1.05
CA ILE A 68 -6.83 10.31 -0.34
C ILE A 68 -6.50 10.15 1.15
N ASN A 69 -7.42 10.60 2.00
CA ASN A 69 -7.38 10.38 3.43
C ASN A 69 -7.74 8.92 3.75
N LEU A 70 -6.74 8.05 3.64
CA LEU A 70 -6.88 6.61 3.89
C LEU A 70 -7.40 6.31 5.29
N LEU A 71 -7.00 7.05 6.33
CA LEU A 71 -7.49 6.83 7.69
C LEU A 71 -9.01 7.02 7.78
N ASN A 72 -9.52 8.11 7.23
CA ASN A 72 -10.96 8.35 7.20
C ASN A 72 -11.69 7.28 6.37
N LEU A 73 -11.16 6.96 5.19
CA LEU A 73 -11.73 5.94 4.32
C LEU A 73 -11.78 4.56 5.02
N MET A 74 -10.68 4.09 5.60
CA MET A 74 -10.65 2.80 6.31
C MET A 74 -11.62 2.77 7.49
N ASN A 75 -11.77 3.88 8.23
CA ASN A 75 -12.73 3.95 9.34
C ASN A 75 -14.19 3.80 8.91
N LYS A 76 -14.53 4.23 7.70
CA LYS A 76 -15.86 4.06 7.10
C LYS A 76 -16.03 2.62 6.59
N LEU A 77 -14.99 2.09 5.92
CA LEU A 77 -15.04 0.77 5.28
C LEU A 77 -14.95 -0.42 6.26
N LYS A 78 -14.36 -0.25 7.44
CA LYS A 78 -14.19 -1.34 8.40
C LYS A 78 -15.49 -2.02 8.84
N LYS A 79 -16.64 -1.35 8.68
CA LYS A 79 -17.96 -1.88 9.02
C LYS A 79 -18.68 -2.51 7.84
N SER A 80 -18.30 -2.17 6.61
CA SER A 80 -18.98 -2.62 5.38
C SER A 80 -18.24 -3.72 4.65
N LEU A 81 -16.93 -3.86 4.86
CA LEU A 81 -16.12 -4.91 4.27
C LEU A 81 -16.01 -6.13 5.18
N LEU A 82 -15.88 -7.30 4.56
CA LEU A 82 -15.47 -8.51 5.29
C LEU A 82 -14.07 -8.30 5.92
N PRO A 83 -13.77 -8.91 7.07
CA PRO A 83 -12.45 -8.79 7.71
C PRO A 83 -11.28 -9.14 6.78
N SER A 84 -11.43 -10.17 5.94
CA SER A 84 -10.46 -10.54 4.90
C SER A 84 -10.24 -9.43 3.85
N GLN A 85 -11.31 -8.85 3.33
CA GLN A 85 -11.25 -7.76 2.36
C GLN A 85 -10.61 -6.50 2.97
N PHE A 86 -11.00 -6.18 4.20
CA PHE A 86 -10.43 -5.06 4.94
C PHE A 86 -8.92 -5.26 5.18
N LEU A 87 -8.48 -6.47 5.53
CA LEU A 87 -7.07 -6.77 5.71
C LEU A 87 -6.27 -6.60 4.41
N ILE A 88 -6.77 -7.09 3.27
CA ILE A 88 -6.15 -6.88 1.95
C ILE A 88 -6.00 -5.38 1.68
N LEU A 89 -7.06 -4.60 1.91
CA LEU A 89 -7.05 -3.17 1.69
C LEU A 89 -5.99 -2.46 2.56
N ILE A 90 -5.85 -2.85 3.82
CA ILE A 90 -4.81 -2.32 4.73
C ILE A 90 -3.41 -2.69 4.23
N ILE A 91 -3.19 -3.93 3.80
CA ILE A 91 -1.89 -4.42 3.30
C ILE A 91 -1.48 -3.65 2.04
N TYR A 92 -2.38 -3.46 1.09
CA TYR A 92 -2.06 -2.82 -0.18
C TYR A 92 -1.92 -1.30 -0.06
N THR A 93 -2.78 -0.65 0.71
CA THR A 93 -2.72 0.81 0.85
C THR A 93 -1.63 1.26 1.82
N GLY A 94 -1.28 0.44 2.82
CA GLY A 94 -0.24 0.75 3.80
C GLY A 94 -0.44 2.07 4.55
N GLY A 95 -1.66 2.63 4.50
CA GLY A 95 -1.95 4.00 4.93
C GLY A 95 -2.38 4.12 6.38
N VAL A 96 -2.71 3.00 7.03
CA VAL A 96 -3.27 2.97 8.39
C VAL A 96 -2.56 1.91 9.22
N ASN A 97 -2.12 2.31 10.41
CA ASN A 97 -1.56 1.40 11.39
C ASN A 97 -2.69 0.76 12.21
N VAL A 98 -2.97 -0.51 11.93
CA VAL A 98 -3.94 -1.35 12.67
C VAL A 98 -3.28 -2.67 13.03
N ASP A 99 -3.80 -3.33 14.06
CA ASP A 99 -3.36 -4.67 14.42
C ASP A 99 -3.87 -5.69 13.39
N LYS A 100 -3.02 -5.98 12.41
CA LYS A 100 -3.29 -6.95 11.34
C LYS A 100 -3.44 -8.38 11.87
N ARG A 101 -2.81 -8.71 13.01
CA ARG A 101 -2.93 -10.04 13.63
C ARG A 101 -4.26 -10.18 14.34
N LEU A 102 -4.75 -9.13 15.00
CA LEU A 102 -6.10 -9.11 15.56
C LEU A 102 -7.15 -9.29 14.47
N ILE A 103 -7.01 -8.63 13.33
CA ILE A 103 -7.92 -8.84 12.19
C ILE A 103 -7.84 -10.30 11.71
N TYR A 104 -6.63 -10.81 11.47
CA TYR A 104 -6.42 -12.15 10.93
C TYR A 104 -6.88 -13.27 11.87
N PHE A 105 -6.57 -13.20 13.16
CA PHE A 105 -6.85 -14.27 14.13
C PHE A 105 -8.13 -14.05 14.93
N GLY A 106 -8.54 -12.79 15.13
CA GLY A 106 -9.67 -12.43 15.99
C GLY A 106 -10.98 -12.19 15.24
N TYR A 107 -10.93 -11.73 13.99
CA TYR A 107 -12.13 -11.35 13.24
C TYR A 107 -12.41 -12.23 12.02
N MET A 108 -11.38 -12.82 11.41
CA MET A 108 -11.56 -13.67 10.23
C MET A 108 -11.93 -15.11 10.60
N THR A 109 -12.84 -15.71 9.83
CA THR A 109 -13.12 -17.15 9.93
C THR A 109 -11.97 -17.98 9.34
N ALA A 110 -11.93 -19.28 9.69
CA ALA A 110 -10.94 -20.20 9.09
C ALA A 110 -11.06 -20.29 7.56
N GLU A 111 -12.28 -20.22 7.03
CA GLU A 111 -12.55 -20.23 5.60
C GLU A 111 -11.99 -18.97 4.92
N GLU A 112 -12.26 -17.79 5.48
CA GLU A 112 -11.70 -16.53 4.97
C GLU A 112 -10.16 -16.54 4.96
N GLN A 113 -9.55 -17.08 6.02
CA GLN A 113 -8.11 -17.24 6.11
C GLN A 113 -7.56 -18.16 5.00
N ILE A 114 -8.21 -19.30 4.76
CA ILE A 114 -7.81 -20.25 3.72
C ILE A 114 -7.94 -19.62 2.34
N GLU A 115 -9.06 -18.96 2.04
CA GLU A 115 -9.31 -18.40 0.72
C GLU A 115 -8.35 -17.24 0.41
N MET A 116 -8.05 -16.41 1.40
CA MET A 116 -7.06 -15.34 1.25
C MET A 116 -5.65 -15.89 1.00
N PHE A 117 -5.23 -16.97 1.69
CA PHE A 117 -3.96 -17.64 1.39
C PHE A 117 -3.96 -18.31 0.01
N ARG A 118 -5.09 -18.89 -0.42
CA ARG A 118 -5.24 -19.47 -1.76
C ARG A 118 -5.07 -18.40 -2.84
N MET A 119 -5.71 -17.25 -2.66
CA MET A 119 -5.55 -16.09 -3.55
C MET A 119 -4.09 -15.61 -3.56
N ALA A 120 -3.48 -15.41 -2.40
CA ALA A 120 -2.09 -14.98 -2.29
C ALA A 120 -1.10 -15.94 -2.98
N ARG A 121 -1.32 -17.25 -2.87
CA ARG A 121 -0.53 -18.27 -3.59
C ARG A 121 -0.72 -18.19 -5.10
N LYS A 122 -1.95 -18.02 -5.58
CA LYS A 122 -2.23 -17.84 -7.02
C LYS A 122 -1.50 -16.60 -7.58
N MET A 123 -1.43 -15.52 -6.81
CA MET A 123 -0.67 -14.32 -7.19
C MET A 123 0.84 -14.57 -7.19
N ALA A 124 1.35 -15.28 -6.18
CA ALA A 124 2.76 -15.65 -6.10
C ALA A 124 3.20 -16.53 -7.28
N CYS A 125 2.34 -17.44 -7.77
CA CYS A 125 2.61 -18.20 -8.99
C CYS A 125 2.73 -17.34 -10.25
N LYS A 126 2.19 -16.11 -10.22
CA LYS A 126 2.32 -15.10 -11.29
C LYS A 126 3.46 -14.10 -11.03
N GLY A 127 4.24 -14.31 -9.97
CA GLY A 127 5.36 -13.44 -9.59
C GLY A 127 5.03 -12.32 -8.61
N ASP A 128 3.76 -12.14 -8.19
CA ASP A 128 3.40 -11.17 -7.15
C ASP A 128 3.36 -11.85 -5.77
N TYR A 129 4.49 -11.76 -5.06
CA TYR A 129 4.68 -12.34 -3.73
C TYR A 129 4.19 -11.43 -2.58
N PHE A 130 3.73 -10.21 -2.87
CA PHE A 130 3.53 -9.17 -1.86
C PHE A 130 2.50 -9.57 -0.79
N LEU A 131 1.30 -9.98 -1.23
CA LEU A 131 0.25 -10.41 -0.31
C LEU A 131 0.67 -11.67 0.47
N LEU A 132 1.29 -12.65 -0.22
CA LEU A 132 1.69 -13.90 0.43
C LEU A 132 2.70 -13.63 1.55
N SER A 133 3.75 -12.85 1.29
CA SER A 133 4.75 -12.51 2.29
C SER A 133 4.19 -11.70 3.45
N ALA A 134 3.28 -10.74 3.18
CA ALA A 134 2.59 -10.01 4.24
C ALA A 134 1.78 -10.97 5.15
N LEU A 135 1.04 -11.90 4.57
CA LEU A 135 0.28 -12.90 5.33
C LEU A 135 1.17 -13.86 6.11
N GLU A 136 2.30 -14.27 5.56
CA GLU A 136 3.25 -15.12 6.27
C GLU A 136 3.91 -14.40 7.46
N ILE A 137 4.19 -13.10 7.34
CA ILE A 137 4.64 -12.28 8.47
C ILE A 137 3.54 -12.20 9.54
N ILE A 138 2.29 -11.92 9.14
CA ILE A 138 1.16 -11.78 10.07
C ILE A 138 0.88 -13.11 10.81
N LYS A 139 0.78 -14.20 10.06
CA LYS A 139 0.36 -15.51 10.58
C LYS A 139 1.49 -16.23 11.31
N TYR A 140 2.67 -16.26 10.71
CA TYR A 140 3.79 -17.11 11.16
C TYR A 140 4.96 -16.31 11.73
N GLN A 141 4.87 -14.98 11.78
CA GLN A 141 6.02 -14.11 12.13
C GLN A 141 7.24 -14.40 11.25
N LYS A 142 6.99 -14.79 9.99
CA LYS A 142 8.02 -15.25 9.07
C LYS A 142 9.14 -14.22 8.94
N LYS A 143 10.37 -14.72 9.03
CA LYS A 143 11.58 -13.93 8.75
C LYS A 143 11.88 -13.95 7.26
N LEU A 144 12.19 -12.78 6.71
CA LEU A 144 12.48 -12.62 5.29
C LEU A 144 13.99 -12.44 5.08
N ASP A 145 14.59 -13.25 4.23
CA ASP A 145 16.02 -13.10 3.92
C ASP A 145 16.22 -11.87 3.04
N ALA A 146 17.02 -10.90 3.51
CA ALA A 146 17.35 -9.68 2.78
C ALA A 146 18.09 -9.95 1.45
N ALA A 147 18.76 -11.10 1.30
CA ALA A 147 19.44 -11.48 0.06
C ALA A 147 18.52 -12.20 -0.95
N SER A 148 17.27 -12.53 -0.57
CA SER A 148 16.36 -13.28 -1.44
C SER A 148 15.71 -12.40 -2.51
N GLU A 149 15.63 -12.93 -3.74
CA GLU A 149 14.86 -12.34 -4.84
C GLU A 149 13.39 -12.11 -4.50
N VAL A 150 12.77 -13.03 -3.75
CA VAL A 150 11.37 -12.89 -3.30
C VAL A 150 11.23 -11.66 -2.40
N THR A 151 12.15 -11.48 -1.45
CA THR A 151 12.15 -10.32 -0.56
C THR A 151 12.36 -9.03 -1.34
N ARG A 152 13.24 -9.03 -2.35
CA ARG A 152 13.42 -7.88 -3.25
C ARG A 152 12.15 -7.56 -4.01
N ALA A 153 11.47 -8.55 -4.59
CA ALA A 153 10.20 -8.37 -5.28
C ALA A 153 9.12 -7.78 -4.35
N VAL A 154 9.03 -8.28 -3.12
CA VAL A 154 8.10 -7.80 -2.09
C VAL A 154 8.37 -6.35 -1.70
N VAL A 155 9.65 -5.98 -1.49
CA VAL A 155 10.03 -4.59 -1.19
C VAL A 155 9.74 -3.66 -2.37
N ARG A 156 10.10 -4.07 -3.59
CA ARG A 156 9.81 -3.28 -4.81
C ARG A 156 8.31 -3.04 -4.95
N ARG A 157 7.49 -4.08 -4.73
CA ARG A 157 6.03 -3.97 -4.78
C ARG A 157 5.48 -3.05 -3.70
N ALA A 158 6.02 -3.11 -2.49
CA ALA A 158 5.64 -2.20 -1.41
C ALA A 158 5.93 -0.72 -1.74
N VAL A 159 7.06 -0.46 -2.40
CA VAL A 159 7.47 0.88 -2.86
C VAL A 159 6.59 1.37 -4.02
N ASP A 160 6.32 0.52 -5.02
CA ASP A 160 5.44 0.81 -6.15
C ASP A 160 4.01 1.18 -5.69
N LEU A 161 3.51 0.50 -4.66
CA LEU A 161 2.18 0.75 -4.08
C LEU A 161 2.15 1.94 -3.10
N ASP A 162 3.30 2.54 -2.77
CA ASP A 162 3.48 3.51 -1.68
C ASP A 162 2.95 2.97 -0.32
N SER A 163 3.05 1.65 -0.12
CA SER A 163 2.46 0.94 1.02
C SER A 163 3.33 1.06 2.28
N PHE A 164 3.29 2.23 2.91
CA PHE A 164 4.22 2.61 3.98
C PHE A 164 4.24 1.66 5.18
N VAL A 165 3.09 1.40 5.80
CA VAL A 165 3.00 0.55 7.00
C VAL A 165 3.39 -0.88 6.66
N THR A 166 3.01 -1.40 5.51
CA THR A 166 3.34 -2.77 5.11
C THR A 166 4.84 -2.91 4.82
N LEU A 167 5.45 -1.91 4.17
CA LEU A 167 6.91 -1.86 4.00
C LEU A 167 7.63 -1.84 5.35
N TYR A 168 7.09 -1.12 6.35
CA TYR A 168 7.65 -1.10 7.70
C TYR A 168 7.65 -2.51 8.32
N ASP A 169 6.53 -3.22 8.23
CA ASP A 169 6.40 -4.59 8.73
C ASP A 169 7.37 -5.55 8.02
N ILE A 170 7.50 -5.43 6.70
CA ILE A 170 8.45 -6.21 5.88
C ILE A 170 9.89 -5.95 6.33
N MET A 171 10.31 -4.69 6.47
CA MET A 171 11.68 -4.37 6.90
C MET A 171 11.97 -4.83 8.34
N GLY A 172 10.95 -4.78 9.20
CA GLY A 172 10.99 -5.31 10.56
C GLY A 172 11.24 -6.83 10.60
N SER A 173 10.72 -7.58 9.63
CA SER A 173 10.85 -9.04 9.57
C SER A 173 12.15 -9.54 8.91
N LEU A 174 12.95 -8.64 8.31
CA LEU A 174 14.18 -9.02 7.62
C LEU A 174 15.17 -9.76 8.56
N VAL A 175 15.96 -10.67 7.99
CA VAL A 175 17.16 -11.32 8.57
C VAL A 175 18.32 -11.23 7.58
N ASN A 176 19.52 -11.68 7.97
CA ASN A 176 20.74 -11.61 7.14
C ASN A 176 21.06 -10.19 6.62
N LYS A 177 20.89 -9.20 7.50
CA LYS A 177 21.03 -7.76 7.22
C LYS A 177 22.49 -7.31 7.20
N ASN A 178 23.25 -7.73 6.20
CA ASN A 178 24.59 -7.19 5.97
C ASN A 178 24.53 -6.02 4.98
N ARG A 179 25.60 -5.22 4.90
CA ARG A 179 25.67 -4.03 4.03
C ARG A 179 25.36 -4.36 2.57
N LYS A 180 25.89 -5.47 2.05
CA LYS A 180 25.70 -5.88 0.66
C LYS A 180 24.25 -6.26 0.37
N SER A 181 23.63 -7.08 1.23
CA SER A 181 22.24 -7.50 1.05
C SER A 181 21.28 -6.33 1.16
N LEU A 182 21.50 -5.42 2.12
CA LEU A 182 20.67 -4.23 2.27
C LEU A 182 20.81 -3.24 1.10
N LEU A 183 22.03 -2.98 0.62
CA LEU A 183 22.21 -2.11 -0.55
C LEU A 183 21.57 -2.71 -1.81
N SER A 184 21.73 -4.02 -2.01
CA SER A 184 21.10 -4.74 -3.13
C SER A 184 19.57 -4.78 -3.04
N LEU A 185 19.01 -4.71 -1.83
CA LEU A 185 17.56 -4.70 -1.63
C LEU A 185 16.91 -3.40 -2.12
N PHE A 186 17.66 -2.29 -2.12
CA PHE A 186 17.16 -0.94 -2.44
C PHE A 186 17.84 -0.27 -3.64
N SER A 187 18.76 -0.94 -4.36
CA SER A 187 19.50 -0.37 -5.49
C SER A 187 18.64 -0.12 -6.74
N ASP A 188 17.61 -0.95 -6.96
CA ASP A 188 16.84 -1.00 -8.21
C ASP A 188 15.33 -0.91 -7.95
N LEU A 189 14.92 0.15 -7.25
CA LEU A 189 13.51 0.41 -6.97
C LEU A 189 12.74 0.72 -8.27
N PRO A 190 11.48 0.29 -8.39
CA PRO A 190 10.71 0.41 -9.65
C PRO A 190 10.33 1.84 -10.00
N CYS A 191 10.41 2.76 -9.05
CA CYS A 191 10.09 4.16 -9.18
C CYS A 191 10.88 4.98 -8.15
N GLU A 192 10.90 6.30 -8.32
CA GLU A 192 11.36 7.19 -7.26
C GLU A 192 10.40 7.09 -6.06
N PRO A 193 10.88 6.68 -4.87
CA PRO A 193 10.01 6.52 -3.73
C PRO A 193 9.42 7.84 -3.27
N SER A 194 8.18 7.82 -2.77
CA SER A 194 7.61 8.99 -2.10
C SER A 194 8.52 9.46 -0.98
N LYS A 195 8.47 10.76 -0.64
CA LYS A 195 9.30 11.34 0.44
C LYS A 195 9.19 10.53 1.74
N LYS A 196 8.00 10.04 2.04
CA LYS A 196 7.70 9.24 3.23
C LYS A 196 8.37 7.85 3.18
N ILE A 197 8.24 7.14 2.06
CA ILE A 197 8.90 5.83 1.86
C ILE A 197 10.43 6.01 1.86
N GLY A 198 10.95 6.99 1.13
CA GLY A 198 12.38 7.27 1.04
C GLY A 198 13.00 7.64 2.40
N GLN A 199 12.28 8.37 3.26
CA GLN A 199 12.71 8.61 4.64
C GLN A 199 12.71 7.32 5.48
N GLN A 200 11.71 6.45 5.30
CA GLN A 200 11.64 5.17 6.02
C GLN A 200 12.82 4.25 5.67
N ILE A 201 13.12 4.12 4.38
CA ILE A 201 14.24 3.32 3.89
C ILE A 201 15.57 3.87 4.42
N ARG A 202 15.79 5.19 4.31
CA ARG A 202 17.02 5.83 4.83
C ARG A 202 17.22 5.58 6.32
N ARG A 203 16.19 5.85 7.13
CA ARG A 203 16.24 5.61 8.59
C ARG A 203 16.50 4.15 8.91
N PHE A 204 15.91 3.22 8.17
CA PHE A 204 16.15 1.79 8.34
C PHE A 204 17.61 1.43 8.05
N LEU A 205 18.18 1.95 6.96
CA LEU A 205 19.58 1.72 6.60
C LEU A 205 20.54 2.33 7.63
N GLU A 206 20.32 3.57 8.06
CA GLU A 206 21.15 4.23 9.07
C GLU A 206 21.21 3.42 10.37
N LEU A 207 20.05 2.99 10.89
CA LEU A 207 19.96 2.21 12.13
C LEU A 207 20.63 0.82 12.06
N LYS A 208 20.78 0.26 10.85
CA LYS A 208 21.32 -1.09 10.66
C LYS A 208 22.77 -1.08 10.19
N LEU A 209 23.19 -0.06 9.46
CA LEU A 209 24.56 0.11 9.00
C LEU A 209 25.47 0.76 10.05
N GLN A 210 24.92 1.42 11.08
CA GLN A 210 25.70 1.88 12.25
C GLN A 210 26.00 0.77 13.27
N LYS A 211 25.40 -0.42 13.13
CA LYS A 211 25.54 -1.56 14.05
C LYS A 211 26.44 -2.68 13.50
N VAL A 212 27.11 -2.45 12.37
CA VAL A 212 28.07 -3.35 11.72
C VAL A 212 29.40 -2.61 11.64
#